data_AF-R7P7H2-F1
#
_entry.id   AF-R7P7H2-F1
#
_cell.length_a   1.000
_cell.length_b   1.000
_cell.length_c   1.000
_cell.angle_alpha   90.00
_cell.angle_beta   90.00
_cell.angle_gamma   90.00
#
_symmetry.space_group_name_H-M   'P 1'
#
loop_
_entity.id
_entity.type
_entity.pdbx_description
1 polymer ?
#
loop_
_entity_poly.entity_id
_entity_poly.type
_entity_poly.pdbx_seq_one_letter_code
_entity_poly.pdbx_strand_id
1 'polypeptide(L)'
;MIDKTDTGSLNIKQINFRSSFIDKAVKLTQVGAYDYKLPFEVNHKQEMVLVSSPMKRKQVNKYLGYLREYFDIEYREDKGDRTENGMTIFDSAIPDNYELLKVIPIIDLNLFKGKDITFGLLFRPTIKEIINEK
;
A
#
# COMPACT_ATOMS: atom_id res chain seq x y z
N MET A 1 -13.73 8.73 -22.84
CA MET A 1 -13.57 8.49 -24.29
C MET A 1 -13.02 7.10 -24.46
N ILE A 2 -13.70 6.24 -25.22
CA ILE A 2 -13.30 4.85 -25.46
C ILE A 2 -13.02 4.73 -26.96
N ASP A 3 -11.82 4.31 -27.30
CA ASP A 3 -11.42 4.11 -28.69
C ASP A 3 -11.30 2.61 -28.97
N LYS A 4 -11.64 2.20 -30.18
CA LYS A 4 -11.40 0.84 -30.64
C LYS A 4 -10.03 0.78 -31.33
N THR A 5 -9.19 -0.16 -30.92
CA THR A 5 -7.90 -0.43 -31.57
C THR A 5 -8.14 -1.17 -32.89
N ASP A 6 -7.15 -1.15 -33.76
CA ASP A 6 -7.19 -1.86 -35.06
C ASP A 6 -7.33 -3.38 -34.89
N THR A 7 -6.89 -3.90 -33.74
CA THR A 7 -7.06 -5.30 -33.33
C THR A 7 -8.44 -5.63 -32.76
N GLY A 8 -9.33 -4.64 -32.65
CA GLY A 8 -10.69 -4.78 -32.15
C GLY A 8 -10.85 -4.61 -30.64
N SER A 9 -9.77 -4.40 -29.88
CA SER A 9 -9.80 -4.13 -28.44
C SER A 9 -10.33 -2.72 -28.14
N LEU A 10 -10.89 -2.51 -26.95
CA LEU A 10 -11.34 -1.19 -26.52
C LEU A 10 -10.32 -0.58 -25.55
N ASN A 11 -9.86 0.63 -25.84
CA ASN A 11 -8.94 1.39 -25.00
C ASN A 11 -9.66 2.56 -24.33
N ILE A 12 -9.62 2.61 -23.01
CA ILE A 12 -10.20 3.71 -22.24
C ILE A 12 -9.15 4.81 -22.12
N LYS A 13 -9.31 5.89 -22.90
CA LYS A 13 -8.39 7.04 -22.83
C LYS A 13 -8.59 7.89 -21.58
N GLN A 14 -9.84 8.03 -21.15
CA GLN A 14 -10.18 8.89 -20.03
C GLN A 14 -11.52 8.49 -19.42
N ILE A 15 -11.56 8.51 -18.09
CA ILE A 15 -12.77 8.40 -17.29
C ILE A 15 -12.95 9.72 -16.53
N ASN A 16 -14.08 10.39 -16.76
CA ASN A 16 -14.44 11.61 -16.06
C ASN A 16 -15.41 11.27 -14.94
N PHE A 17 -14.92 11.27 -13.70
CA PHE A 17 -15.75 11.11 -12.52
C PHE A 17 -16.40 12.44 -12.13
N ARG A 18 -17.64 12.38 -11.63
CA ARG A 18 -18.27 13.55 -11.01
C ARG A 18 -17.51 13.91 -9.73
N SER A 19 -17.32 15.20 -9.46
CA SER A 19 -16.68 15.67 -8.22
C SER A 19 -17.32 15.07 -6.97
N SER A 20 -18.65 15.03 -6.92
CA SER A 20 -19.40 14.45 -5.80
C SER A 20 -19.13 12.95 -5.56
N PHE A 21 -18.73 12.20 -6.59
CA PHE A 21 -18.28 10.82 -6.44
C PHE A 21 -16.88 10.78 -5.81
N ILE A 22 -15.96 11.61 -6.30
CA ILE A 22 -14.60 11.71 -5.75
C ILE A 22 -14.65 12.12 -4.27
N ASP A 23 -15.48 13.10 -3.91
CA ASP A 23 -15.63 13.55 -2.52
C ASP A 23 -16.09 12.43 -1.58
N LYS A 24 -17.01 11.58 -2.05
CA LYS A 24 -17.48 10.41 -1.28
C LYS A 24 -16.40 9.36 -1.14
N ALA A 25 -15.66 9.06 -2.21
CA ALA A 25 -14.55 8.11 -2.17
C ALA A 25 -13.46 8.59 -1.19
N VAL A 26 -13.08 9.87 -1.24
CA VAL A 26 -12.11 10.46 -0.31
C VAL A 26 -12.58 10.33 1.15
N LYS A 27 -13.86 10.60 1.44
CA LYS A 27 -14.42 10.44 2.79
C LYS A 27 -14.34 8.99 3.26
N LEU A 28 -14.68 8.02 2.41
CA LEU A 28 -14.59 6.60 2.78
C LEU A 28 -13.15 6.17 3.05
N THR A 29 -12.19 6.64 2.25
CA THR A 29 -10.76 6.41 2.50
C THR A 29 -10.33 7.07 3.82
N GLN A 30 -10.78 8.28 4.14
CA GLN A 30 -10.40 8.95 5.40
C GLN A 30 -10.92 8.24 6.64
N VAL A 31 -12.11 7.62 6.57
CA VAL A 31 -12.70 6.91 7.71
C VAL A 31 -12.25 5.45 7.85
N GLY A 32 -11.36 4.95 6.98
CA GLY A 32 -10.91 3.55 7.09
C GLY A 32 -11.89 2.52 6.55
N ALA A 33 -12.86 2.92 5.72
CA ALA A 33 -13.93 2.02 5.28
C ALA A 33 -13.44 0.92 4.33
N TYR A 34 -12.35 1.14 3.60
CA TYR A 34 -11.74 0.16 2.72
C TYR A 34 -10.26 0.44 2.49
N ASP A 35 -9.56 -0.61 2.05
CA ASP A 35 -8.19 -0.51 1.54
C ASP A 35 -8.21 -0.29 0.02
N TYR A 36 -7.16 0.33 -0.51
CA TYR A 36 -7.04 0.63 -1.94
C TYR A 36 -5.68 0.17 -2.48
N LYS A 37 -5.61 -0.20 -3.76
CA LYS A 37 -4.35 -0.62 -4.38
C LYS A 37 -3.65 0.55 -5.06
N LEU A 38 -2.37 0.76 -4.78
CA LEU A 38 -1.53 1.74 -5.47
C LEU A 38 -0.28 1.08 -6.06
N PRO A 39 0.29 1.62 -7.14
CA PRO A 39 1.58 1.18 -7.65
C PRO A 39 2.73 1.65 -6.73
N PHE A 40 3.62 0.73 -6.37
CA PHE A 40 4.87 0.98 -5.66
C PHE A 40 6.03 0.37 -6.43
N GLU A 41 7.23 0.90 -6.23
CA GLU A 41 8.45 0.17 -6.59
C GLU A 41 8.88 -0.69 -5.41
N VAL A 42 8.85 -2.00 -5.60
CA VAL A 42 9.30 -2.99 -4.63
C VAL A 42 10.39 -3.81 -5.31
N ASN A 43 11.60 -3.78 -4.75
CA ASN A 43 12.76 -4.50 -5.29
C ASN A 43 12.98 -4.26 -6.80
N HIS A 44 12.94 -2.99 -7.23
CA HIS A 44 13.08 -2.56 -8.63
C HIS A 44 11.99 -3.07 -9.59
N LYS A 45 10.85 -3.54 -9.06
CA LYS A 45 9.68 -3.94 -9.84
C LYS A 45 8.47 -3.11 -9.41
N GLN A 46 7.62 -2.76 -10.38
CA GLN A 46 6.37 -2.10 -10.09
C GLN A 46 5.33 -3.13 -9.63
N GLU A 47 4.79 -2.96 -8.43
CA GLU A 47 3.76 -3.83 -7.86
C GLU A 47 2.54 -3.04 -7.39
N MET A 48 1.35 -3.63 -7.55
CA MET A 48 0.11 -3.06 -7.02
C MET A 48 -0.10 -3.52 -5.58
N VAL A 49 0.24 -2.67 -4.63
CA VAL A 49 0.22 -3.00 -3.20
C VAL A 49 -1.05 -2.49 -2.55
N LEU A 50 -1.59 -3.27 -1.61
CA LEU A 50 -2.74 -2.87 -0.81
C LEU A 50 -2.32 -1.81 0.24
N VAL A 51 -3.02 -0.69 0.26
CA VAL A 51 -2.74 0.44 1.14
C VAL A 51 -3.94 0.67 2.05
N SER A 52 -3.66 0.74 3.35
CA SER A 52 -4.65 1.10 4.36
C SER A 52 -4.94 2.58 4.34
N SER A 53 -6.10 2.94 4.88
CA SER A 53 -6.29 4.29 5.37
C SER A 53 -5.22 4.66 6.41
N PRO A 54 -4.76 5.91 6.42
CA PRO A 54 -3.74 6.33 7.35
C PRO A 54 -4.17 6.17 8.82
N MET A 55 -3.25 5.73 9.68
CA MET A 55 -3.52 5.46 11.11
C MET A 55 -2.47 6.10 12.01
N LYS A 56 -2.84 6.41 13.26
CA LYS A 56 -1.84 6.78 14.28
C LYS A 56 -1.06 5.54 14.71
N ARG A 57 0.22 5.67 15.05
CA ARG A 57 1.07 4.55 15.50
C ARG A 57 0.45 3.71 16.62
N LYS A 58 -0.26 4.33 17.58
CA LYS A 58 -1.01 3.60 18.63
C LYS A 58 -2.09 2.67 18.06
N GLN A 59 -2.80 3.09 17.01
CA GLN A 59 -3.81 2.26 16.34
C GLN A 59 -3.14 1.12 15.56
N VAL A 60 -2.03 1.41 14.87
CA VAL A 60 -1.24 0.40 14.17
C VAL A 60 -0.76 -0.68 15.13
N ASN A 61 -0.18 -0.32 16.28
CA ASN A 61 0.30 -1.29 17.26
C ASN A 61 -0.83 -2.17 17.81
N LYS A 62 -2.01 -1.60 18.06
CA LYS A 62 -3.20 -2.38 18.47
C LYS A 62 -3.62 -3.36 17.37
N TYR A 63 -3.65 -2.91 16.13
CA TYR A 63 -3.98 -3.75 14.97
C TYR A 63 -2.98 -4.91 14.78
N LEU A 64 -1.68 -4.63 14.86
CA LEU A 64 -0.63 -5.65 14.78
C LEU A 64 -0.72 -6.66 15.93
N GLY A 65 -1.10 -6.21 17.13
CA GLY A 65 -1.36 -7.09 18.27
C GLY A 65 -2.40 -8.15 17.93
N TYR A 66 -3.56 -7.74 17.40
CA TYR A 66 -4.60 -8.68 16.97
C TYR A 66 -4.15 -9.58 15.83
N LEU A 67 -3.43 -9.07 14.83
CA LEU A 67 -2.98 -9.92 13.71
C LEU A 67 -2.03 -11.02 14.17
N ARG A 68 -1.10 -10.71 15.09
CA ARG A 68 -0.13 -11.68 15.62
C ARG A 68 -0.77 -12.79 16.44
N GLU A 69 -2.00 -12.62 16.93
CA GLU A 69 -2.73 -13.70 17.60
C GLU A 69 -3.14 -14.82 16.63
N TYR A 70 -3.28 -14.52 15.34
CA TYR A 70 -3.82 -15.46 14.34
C TYR A 70 -2.84 -15.77 13.19
N PHE A 71 -1.87 -14.90 12.94
CA PHE A 71 -0.99 -14.97 11.78
C PHE A 71 0.45 -14.72 12.16
N ASP A 72 1.36 -15.46 11.52
CA ASP A 72 2.77 -15.15 11.54
C ASP A 72 3.05 -13.99 10.59
N ILE A 73 3.32 -12.83 11.16
CA ILE A 73 3.51 -11.57 10.44
C ILE A 73 4.75 -10.84 10.90
N GLU A 74 5.46 -10.25 9.94
CA GLU A 74 6.49 -9.27 10.22
C GLU A 74 5.98 -7.85 9.96
N TYR A 75 6.52 -6.89 10.71
CA TYR A 75 6.18 -5.48 10.56
C TYR A 75 7.43 -4.62 10.66
N ARG A 76 7.56 -3.64 9.75
CA ARG A 76 8.64 -2.64 9.76
C ARG A 76 8.07 -1.27 9.44
N GLU A 77 8.66 -0.22 9.99
CA GLU A 77 8.41 1.16 9.55
C GLU A 77 9.51 1.56 8.56
N ASP A 78 9.12 2.16 7.44
CA ASP A 78 10.03 2.67 6.43
C ASP A 78 9.62 4.06 5.95
N LYS A 79 10.57 4.82 5.41
CA LYS A 79 10.26 6.06 4.70
C LYS A 79 9.95 5.74 3.24
N GLY A 80 9.01 6.49 2.68
CA GLY A 80 8.66 6.36 1.27
C GLY A 80 8.90 7.66 0.55
N ASP A 81 9.82 7.66 -0.40
CA ASP A 81 10.08 8.78 -1.28
C ASP A 81 9.22 8.70 -2.53
N ARG A 82 8.71 9.86 -2.99
CA ARG A 82 7.97 9.95 -4.25
C ARG A 82 8.90 10.22 -5.41
N THR A 83 8.83 9.40 -6.44
CA THR A 83 9.50 9.62 -7.73
C THR A 83 8.83 10.75 -8.50
N GLU A 84 9.53 11.26 -9.53
CA GLU A 84 8.99 12.24 -10.48
C GLU A 84 7.72 11.74 -11.19
N ASN A 85 7.59 10.41 -11.34
CA ASN A 85 6.44 9.76 -11.97
C ASN A 85 5.29 9.49 -10.97
N GLY A 86 5.42 9.95 -9.73
CA GLY A 86 4.41 9.81 -8.68
C GLY A 86 4.35 8.44 -7.99
N MET A 87 5.28 7.53 -8.29
CA MET A 87 5.42 6.25 -7.57
C MET A 87 6.11 6.46 -6.24
N THR A 88 5.80 5.61 -5.25
CA THR A 88 6.52 5.60 -3.97
C THR A 88 7.54 4.48 -3.96
N ILE A 89 8.78 4.79 -3.57
CA ILE A 89 9.88 3.85 -3.38
C ILE A 89 10.14 3.74 -1.88
N PHE A 90 10.36 2.53 -1.40
CA PHE A 90 10.80 2.27 -0.02
C PHE A 90 12.32 2.21 0.03
N ASP A 91 12.92 2.74 1.11
CA ASP A 91 14.37 2.73 1.28
C ASP A 91 14.89 1.29 1.49
N SER A 92 14.09 0.42 2.09
CA SER A 92 14.47 -0.95 2.41
C SER A 92 13.99 -1.96 1.37
N ALA A 93 14.89 -2.83 0.92
CA ALA A 93 14.52 -4.00 0.13
C ALA A 93 13.68 -4.98 0.96
N ILE A 94 12.70 -5.60 0.31
CA ILE A 94 11.86 -6.65 0.90
C ILE A 94 12.56 -7.99 0.61
N PRO A 95 12.93 -8.79 1.62
CA PRO A 95 13.62 -10.04 1.36
C PRO A 95 12.75 -11.01 0.52
N ASP A 96 13.36 -11.79 -0.37
CA ASP A 96 12.64 -12.69 -1.28
C ASP A 96 11.83 -13.79 -0.58
N ASN A 97 12.19 -14.13 0.67
CA ASN A 97 11.44 -15.08 1.48
C ASN A 97 10.22 -14.44 2.17
N TYR A 98 9.96 -13.15 1.96
CA TYR A 98 8.79 -12.43 2.46
C TYR A 98 7.91 -11.91 1.33
N GLU A 99 6.60 -11.90 1.58
CA GLU A 99 5.62 -11.26 0.72
C GLU A 99 5.07 -10.00 1.42
N LEU A 100 5.09 -8.87 0.73
CA LEU A 100 4.46 -7.63 1.19
C LEU A 100 2.93 -7.76 1.08
N LEU A 101 2.26 -7.83 2.22
CA LEU A 101 0.80 -7.93 2.28
C LEU A 101 0.13 -6.58 2.15
N LYS A 102 0.67 -5.58 2.87
CA LYS A 102 0.00 -4.30 3.05
C LYS A 102 0.95 -3.18 3.45
N VAL A 103 0.60 -1.98 3.02
CA VAL A 103 1.21 -0.71 3.45
C VAL A 103 0.23 0.07 4.32
N ILE A 104 0.72 0.66 5.41
CA ILE A 104 -0.08 1.42 6.37
C ILE A 104 0.56 2.81 6.52
N PRO A 105 -0.02 3.87 5.94
CA PRO A 105 0.50 5.21 6.17
C PRO A 105 0.35 5.59 7.65
N ILE A 106 1.44 6.02 8.29
CA ILE A 106 1.43 6.41 9.70
C ILE A 106 1.33 7.92 9.79
N ILE A 107 0.23 8.40 10.36
CA ILE A 107 0.06 9.83 10.67
C ILE A 107 0.50 10.06 12.11
N ASP A 108 1.72 10.56 12.27
CA ASP A 108 2.08 11.30 13.47
C ASP A 108 1.56 12.74 13.35
N LEU A 109 1.19 13.36 14.47
CA LEU A 109 0.42 14.61 14.56
C LEU A 109 1.04 15.86 13.90
N ASN A 110 2.11 15.75 13.11
CA ASN A 110 2.76 16.86 12.41
C ASN A 110 2.47 16.84 10.91
N LEU A 111 1.22 17.12 10.54
CA LEU A 111 0.73 17.23 9.16
C LEU A 111 1.32 18.41 8.33
N PHE A 112 2.22 19.22 8.90
CA PHE A 112 2.67 20.49 8.28
C PHE A 112 4.19 20.69 8.19
N LYS A 113 5.01 19.66 8.42
CA LYS A 113 6.44 19.72 8.02
C LYS A 113 6.67 18.68 6.95
N GLY A 114 6.75 19.16 5.71
CA GLY A 114 6.90 18.33 4.53
C GLY A 114 8.09 17.38 4.61
N LYS A 115 7.87 16.23 3.97
CA LYS A 115 8.81 15.30 3.32
C LYS A 115 8.88 13.86 3.83
N ASP A 116 8.56 13.53 5.07
CA ASP A 116 8.74 12.14 5.53
C ASP A 116 7.41 11.49 5.93
N ILE A 117 6.70 10.90 4.97
CA ILE A 117 5.59 9.99 5.31
C ILE A 117 6.22 8.66 5.72
N THR A 118 6.01 8.27 6.97
CA THR A 118 6.39 6.93 7.44
C THR A 118 5.30 5.93 7.06
N PHE A 119 5.72 4.81 6.50
CA PHE A 119 4.86 3.70 6.10
C PHE A 119 5.17 2.50 6.97
N GLY A 120 4.13 1.90 7.54
CA GLY A 120 4.18 0.57 8.11
C GLY A 120 4.06 -0.47 7.01
N LEU A 121 5.08 -1.30 6.84
CA LEU A 121 5.12 -2.41 5.91
C LEU A 121 4.78 -3.69 6.67
N LEU A 122 3.74 -4.40 6.22
CA LEU A 122 3.27 -5.65 6.79
C LEU A 122 3.61 -6.81 5.86
N PHE A 123 4.34 -7.79 6.37
CA PHE A 123 4.83 -8.94 5.60
C PHE A 123 4.36 -10.25 6.18
N ARG A 124 4.39 -11.30 5.35
CA ARG A 124 4.37 -12.69 5.81
C ARG A 124 5.53 -13.48 5.22
N PRO A 125 6.07 -14.48 5.93
CA PRO A 125 6.98 -15.45 5.33
C PRO A 125 6.31 -16.19 4.17
N THR A 126 7.07 -16.42 3.11
CA THR A 126 6.69 -17.33 2.03
C THR A 126 7.02 -18.76 2.44
N ILE A 127 6.13 -19.71 2.12
CA ILE A 127 6.17 -21.12 2.59
C ILE A 127 7.45 -21.90 2.21
N LYS A 128 8.40 -21.30 1.48
CA LYS A 128 9.64 -21.95 1.03
C LYS A 128 10.52 -22.49 2.18
N GLU A 129 10.36 -22.01 3.41
CA GLU A 129 11.14 -22.48 4.57
C GLU A 129 10.51 -23.64 5.36
N ILE A 130 9.22 -23.98 5.16
CA ILE A 130 8.55 -25.02 5.96
C ILE A 130 8.90 -26.45 5.49
N ILE A 131 9.48 -26.61 4.29
CA ILE A 131 9.76 -27.93 3.70
C ILE A 131 11.18 -28.44 4.02
N ASN A 132 12.07 -27.62 4.60
CA ASN A 132 13.47 -28.03 4.84
C ASN A 132 13.83 -28.44 6.27
N GLU A 133 12.85 -28.65 7.15
CA GLU A 133 13.08 -29.33 8.42
C GLU A 133 12.08 -30.47 8.64
N LYS A 134 12.37 -31.62 8.04
CA LYS A 134 11.99 -32.95 8.56
C LYS A 134 12.86 -34.05 7.99
#